data_AF-A0A938U3P6-F1
#
_entry.id   AF-A0A938U3P6-F1
#
_cell.length_a   1.000
_cell.length_b   1.000
_cell.length_c   1.000
_cell.angle_alpha   90.00
_cell.angle_beta   90.00
_cell.angle_gamma   90.00
#
_symmetry.space_group_name_H-M   'P 1'
#
loop_
_entity.id
_entity.type
_entity.pdbx_description
1 polymer ?
#
loop_
_entity_poly.entity_id
_entity_poly.type
_entity_poly.pdbx_seq_one_letter_code
_entity_poly.pdbx_strand_id
1 'polypeptide(L)'
;MVHGDARRPRRPRATSSDGHPAARRARAAVGGRRPRAVARWQRPRRGALNAGAAAHRRWPARGPRGALAASLGKARGADRERARRRLRRRRRHRRRPGLRGLRPSRRRTVHPWPPPPRQRPPAGLPCRMSPRSSPMTPPKTATTTALATSTAAPYPLLGGMSLDTFLREHWQKRPLLVRGAIPGFAGLLSASELLRLAGRDDVVARAVTTHPASNARDRRGRRRPRYRLESERLRRVDLGAARQQRWTFLVQGVEQHVPAAWDLLARFSFLPWARIDDLMISWAAPGGGVGPHVDDYDVFLLQGPGRRRWQVGSPAGVTLDPDEDLRILKDFRATDDWTLEPGDMLYLPPGVPHWGTAIDECMTYSIGFLAPRHEQLAQNFLAFLSQSPAASPPGIYADPDLRASLHPGAVDDEAVARVEAVLRGLVWDRETVATFLGRLLTGPKPSTSFAPPRRPLGLDAFAATLARAGTLTLGASTRALFRGDRFFVNGEVVAAGGALLDLLVTLTDTRRAALPVRLSDDDVATLHGL
;
A
#
# COMPACT_ATOMS: atom_id res chain seq x y z
N MET A 1 59.04 13.21 44.47
CA MET A 1 59.98 12.21 43.89
C MET A 1 59.58 12.04 42.42
N VAL A 2 60.04 12.97 41.57
CA VAL A 2 61.19 12.86 40.61
C VAL A 2 60.72 12.16 39.32
N HIS A 3 60.31 12.95 38.31
CA HIS A 3 60.95 13.20 36.99
C HIS A 3 60.79 12.04 35.98
N GLY A 4 60.57 12.20 34.67
CA GLY A 4 60.62 13.35 33.75
C GLY A 4 60.91 12.83 32.32
N ASP A 5 60.48 13.59 31.32
CA ASP A 5 61.04 13.76 29.95
C ASP A 5 60.98 12.69 28.82
N ALA A 6 60.21 13.04 27.79
CA ALA A 6 60.60 13.46 26.43
C ALA A 6 61.66 12.68 25.60
N ARG A 7 61.32 12.31 24.34
CA ARG A 7 61.83 12.91 23.06
C ARG A 7 61.66 11.99 21.83
N ARG A 8 61.40 12.62 20.67
CA ARG A 8 61.50 12.08 19.30
C ARG A 8 62.97 11.95 18.84
N PRO A 9 63.24 11.18 17.76
CA PRO A 9 63.79 11.76 16.50
C PRO A 9 63.10 11.18 15.23
N ARG A 10 62.72 11.98 14.22
CA ARG A 10 63.42 12.43 12.98
C ARG A 10 63.79 11.34 11.94
N ARG A 11 63.40 11.65 10.68
CA ARG A 11 63.58 10.95 9.38
C ARG A 11 65.05 10.65 8.99
N PRO A 12 65.23 9.89 7.88
CA PRO A 12 66.04 10.38 6.77
C PRO A 12 65.28 10.49 5.42
N ARG A 13 65.86 11.27 4.51
CA ARG A 13 65.40 11.69 3.18
C ARG A 13 66.23 11.02 2.06
N ALA A 14 65.61 10.95 0.88
CA ALA A 14 66.17 11.01 -0.50
C ALA A 14 66.97 9.77 -1.00
N THR A 15 66.94 9.37 -2.28
CA THR A 15 67.07 10.13 -3.54
C THR A 15 66.53 9.36 -4.78
N SER A 16 66.05 10.11 -5.79
CA SER A 16 66.19 10.03 -7.28
C SER A 16 66.21 8.65 -8.01
N SER A 17 65.78 8.43 -9.26
CA SER A 17 65.80 9.21 -10.52
C SER A 17 65.06 8.37 -11.59
N ASP A 18 64.18 8.97 -12.39
CA ASP A 18 64.32 9.18 -13.85
C ASP A 18 63.78 8.07 -14.78
N GLY A 19 63.13 8.50 -15.87
CA GLY A 19 62.95 7.65 -17.06
C GLY A 19 61.63 7.77 -17.83
N HIS A 20 61.27 8.97 -18.31
CA HIS A 20 60.50 9.10 -19.55
C HIS A 20 61.50 9.05 -20.73
N PRO A 21 61.11 8.66 -21.98
CA PRO A 21 60.34 9.57 -22.81
C PRO A 21 59.40 8.93 -23.86
N ALA A 22 58.67 9.83 -24.52
CA ALA A 22 57.71 9.67 -25.59
C ALA A 22 58.32 9.37 -26.99
N ALA A 23 57.48 8.94 -27.95
CA ALA A 23 57.02 9.78 -29.08
C ALA A 23 56.58 8.99 -30.35
N ARG A 24 55.45 9.46 -30.94
CA ARG A 24 55.16 9.62 -32.41
C ARG A 24 55.03 8.34 -33.27
N ARG A 25 54.38 8.27 -34.44
CA ARG A 25 53.31 8.97 -35.23
C ARG A 25 53.30 8.22 -36.59
N ALA A 26 52.13 7.96 -37.21
CA ALA A 26 51.82 7.97 -38.67
C ALA A 26 50.54 7.12 -38.92
N ARG A 27 49.38 7.57 -39.45
CA ARG A 27 48.96 8.25 -40.70
C ARG A 27 49.13 7.43 -42.01
N ALA A 28 47.99 6.97 -42.56
CA ALA A 28 47.48 7.03 -43.94
C ALA A 28 46.36 5.96 -44.08
N ALA A 29 45.10 6.14 -44.49
CA ALA A 29 44.36 6.95 -45.48
C ALA A 29 43.94 6.13 -46.73
N VAL A 30 42.71 6.41 -47.21
CA VAL A 30 42.04 5.99 -48.48
C VAL A 30 41.42 4.58 -48.45
N GLY A 31 40.17 4.30 -48.85
CA GLY A 31 39.07 5.04 -49.47
C GLY A 31 38.13 4.02 -50.16
N GLY A 32 36.85 4.35 -50.37
CA GLY A 32 36.02 3.65 -51.39
C GLY A 32 34.62 3.17 -51.01
N ARG A 33 33.64 4.05 -51.25
CA ARG A 33 32.31 3.86 -51.89
C ARG A 33 31.36 2.70 -51.52
N ARG A 34 30.10 3.13 -51.29
CA ARG A 34 28.82 2.38 -51.26
C ARG A 34 28.54 1.60 -52.57
N PRO A 35 27.58 0.66 -52.54
CA PRO A 35 26.29 0.98 -53.14
C PRO A 35 25.06 0.64 -52.28
N ARG A 36 23.93 1.23 -52.69
CA ARG A 36 22.56 1.08 -52.19
C ARG A 36 22.02 -0.33 -52.46
N ALA A 37 21.19 -0.84 -51.55
CA ALA A 37 20.10 -1.75 -51.91
C ALA A 37 18.87 -1.42 -51.06
N VAL A 38 17.78 -1.09 -51.76
CA VAL A 38 16.42 -0.92 -51.28
C VAL A 38 15.75 -2.28 -51.39
N ALA A 39 15.11 -2.75 -50.32
CA ALA A 39 14.10 -3.81 -50.40
C ALA A 39 12.94 -3.50 -49.46
N ARG A 40 11.79 -3.22 -50.08
CA ARG A 40 10.43 -3.26 -49.52
C ARG A 40 10.05 -4.72 -49.17
N TRP A 41 8.85 -4.87 -48.62
CA TRP A 41 8.06 -6.09 -48.35
C TRP A 41 8.23 -6.63 -46.92
N GLN A 42 7.20 -6.99 -46.15
CA GLN A 42 5.74 -6.82 -46.21
C GLN A 42 5.26 -7.12 -44.78
N ARG A 43 4.35 -6.31 -44.22
CA ARG A 43 3.70 -6.63 -42.95
C ARG A 43 2.76 -7.82 -43.15
N PRO A 44 2.73 -8.84 -42.27
CA PRO A 44 1.56 -9.71 -42.19
C PRO A 44 0.45 -8.95 -41.48
N ARG A 45 -0.69 -8.81 -42.16
CA ARG A 45 -1.99 -8.51 -41.56
C ARG A 45 -2.51 -9.75 -40.84
N ARG A 46 -2.77 -9.66 -39.53
CA ARG A 46 -3.94 -10.19 -38.80
C ARG A 46 -4.06 -9.29 -37.56
N GLY A 47 -5.17 -8.68 -37.17
CA GLY A 47 -6.57 -8.94 -37.48
C GLY A 47 -7.30 -9.17 -36.15
N ALA A 48 -7.79 -8.08 -35.53
CA ALA A 48 -8.82 -7.98 -34.47
C ALA A 48 -8.50 -8.72 -33.12
N LEU A 49 -8.72 -8.19 -31.90
CA LEU A 49 -9.68 -7.21 -31.38
C LEU A 49 -9.06 -6.38 -30.24
N ASN A 50 -9.14 -5.05 -30.37
CA ASN A 50 -9.17 -4.06 -29.28
C ASN A 50 -10.62 -4.04 -28.72
N ALA A 51 -11.01 -3.54 -27.54
CA ALA A 51 -10.38 -2.83 -26.43
C ALA A 51 -11.44 -2.74 -25.30
N GLY A 52 -11.03 -2.36 -24.09
CA GLY A 52 -11.94 -2.02 -22.99
C GLY A 52 -11.34 -1.06 -21.96
N ALA A 53 -10.58 -0.05 -22.40
CA ALA A 53 -10.13 1.05 -21.54
C ALA A 53 -11.25 2.09 -21.41
N ALA A 54 -11.83 2.21 -20.21
CA ALA A 54 -12.85 3.22 -19.91
C ALA A 54 -12.22 4.60 -19.77
N ALA A 55 -12.36 5.43 -20.80
CA ALA A 55 -12.13 6.86 -20.75
C ALA A 55 -13.43 7.58 -20.37
N HIS A 56 -13.40 8.36 -19.30
CA HIS A 56 -14.42 9.34 -18.96
C HIS A 56 -14.65 10.31 -20.13
N ARG A 57 -15.89 10.37 -20.65
CA ARG A 57 -16.35 11.52 -21.45
C ARG A 57 -17.72 12.00 -20.97
N ARG A 58 -17.71 13.28 -20.57
CA ARG A 58 -18.89 14.12 -20.35
C ARG A 58 -19.67 14.31 -21.65
N TRP A 59 -20.99 14.34 -21.55
CA TRP A 59 -21.90 14.72 -22.63
C TRP A 59 -21.81 16.22 -22.98
N PRO A 60 -22.04 16.62 -24.25
CA PRO A 60 -22.01 18.01 -24.70
C PRO A 60 -23.41 18.65 -24.68
N ALA A 61 -23.47 19.94 -24.34
CA ALA A 61 -24.61 20.80 -24.64
C ALA A 61 -24.27 21.71 -25.83
N ARG A 62 -25.24 21.84 -26.74
CA ARG A 62 -25.23 22.63 -27.99
C ARG A 62 -24.95 24.13 -27.73
N GLY A 63 -24.21 24.77 -28.64
CA GLY A 63 -24.02 26.24 -28.74
C GLY A 63 -25.23 26.95 -29.40
N PRO A 64 -25.07 28.07 -30.13
CA PRO A 64 -23.88 28.92 -30.35
C PRO A 64 -24.17 30.44 -30.23
N ARG A 65 -23.16 31.30 -30.05
CA ARG A 65 -23.14 32.67 -30.65
C ARG A 65 -21.70 33.18 -30.84
N GLY A 66 -21.35 33.39 -32.12
CA GLY A 66 -20.78 34.64 -32.63
C GLY A 66 -19.30 34.93 -32.35
N ALA A 67 -18.49 34.80 -33.41
CA ALA A 67 -17.12 35.27 -33.55
C ALA A 67 -16.99 36.80 -33.57
N LEU A 68 -15.84 37.35 -33.14
CA LEU A 68 -14.87 38.12 -33.97
C LEU A 68 -13.85 38.95 -33.15
N ALA A 69 -12.59 38.88 -33.62
CA ALA A 69 -11.46 39.81 -33.52
C ALA A 69 -10.82 40.06 -32.12
N ALA A 70 -9.53 39.76 -31.85
CA ALA A 70 -8.28 40.33 -32.39
C ALA A 70 -8.27 41.88 -32.31
N SER A 71 -7.34 42.62 -31.71
CA SER A 71 -5.94 42.44 -31.32
C SER A 71 -5.50 43.67 -30.48
N LEU A 72 -4.30 43.60 -29.88
CA LEU A 72 -3.49 44.70 -29.30
C LEU A 72 -4.04 45.33 -27.99
N GLY A 73 -3.28 45.65 -26.95
CA GLY A 73 -1.84 45.73 -26.73
C GLY A 73 -1.59 46.80 -25.65
N LYS A 74 -0.84 46.46 -24.60
CA LYS A 74 -0.16 47.36 -23.63
C LYS A 74 -0.99 48.39 -22.82
N ALA A 75 -1.11 48.18 -21.51
CA ALA A 75 -0.68 49.16 -20.48
C ALA A 75 -0.82 48.58 -19.06
N ARG A 76 0.10 48.99 -18.20
CA ARG A 76 0.39 48.47 -16.87
C ARG A 76 -0.54 49.06 -15.80
N GLY A 77 -0.69 48.31 -14.70
CA GLY A 77 -0.53 48.84 -13.33
C GLY A 77 -1.31 50.11 -12.96
N ALA A 78 -2.63 50.03 -12.86
CA ALA A 78 -3.43 51.01 -12.10
C ALA A 78 -4.78 50.49 -11.58
N ASP A 79 -5.23 49.28 -11.96
CA ASP A 79 -6.65 48.91 -11.81
C ASP A 79 -6.97 47.86 -10.74
N ARG A 80 -5.98 47.29 -10.04
CA ARG A 80 -6.22 46.33 -8.96
C ARG A 80 -6.54 46.96 -7.61
N GLU A 81 -6.28 48.26 -7.44
CA GLU A 81 -6.51 48.97 -6.18
C GLU A 81 -7.84 49.74 -6.12
N ARG A 82 -8.39 50.13 -7.29
CA ARG A 82 -9.75 50.70 -7.40
C ARG A 82 -10.86 49.65 -7.23
N ALA A 83 -10.64 48.42 -7.66
CA ALA A 83 -11.59 47.31 -7.48
C ALA A 83 -11.76 46.90 -6.01
N ARG A 84 -10.69 46.96 -5.20
CA ARG A 84 -10.72 46.58 -3.77
C ARG A 84 -11.40 47.63 -2.87
N ARG A 85 -11.42 48.91 -3.27
CA ARG A 85 -12.11 49.98 -2.52
C ARG A 85 -13.63 50.04 -2.75
N ARG A 86 -14.15 49.48 -3.87
CA ARG A 86 -15.59 49.48 -4.18
C ARG A 86 -16.40 48.36 -3.49
N LEU A 87 -15.79 47.22 -3.15
CA LEU A 87 -16.50 46.16 -2.40
C LEU A 87 -16.61 46.42 -0.88
N ARG A 88 -15.73 47.25 -0.30
CA ARG A 88 -15.77 47.57 1.14
C ARG A 88 -16.77 48.68 1.53
N ARG A 89 -17.34 49.42 0.56
CA ARG A 89 -18.33 50.49 0.82
C ARG A 89 -19.80 50.07 0.69
N ARG A 90 -20.12 48.81 0.35
CA ARG A 90 -21.52 48.32 0.21
C ARG A 90 -22.07 47.50 1.37
N ARG A 91 -21.38 47.40 2.52
CA ARG A 91 -21.87 46.68 3.71
C ARG A 91 -22.03 47.51 4.98
N ARG A 92 -22.02 48.85 4.89
CA ARG A 92 -22.37 49.74 6.01
C ARG A 92 -23.45 50.71 5.54
N HIS A 93 -24.54 50.75 6.32
CA HIS A 93 -25.75 51.59 6.18
C HIS A 93 -26.85 51.09 5.23
N ARG A 94 -27.85 50.41 5.82
CA ARG A 94 -29.24 50.89 5.84
C ARG A 94 -30.05 50.14 6.90
N ARG A 95 -30.56 50.90 7.88
CA ARG A 95 -31.55 50.50 8.90
C ARG A 95 -32.76 51.45 8.77
N ARG A 96 -33.97 50.86 8.85
CA ARG A 96 -35.28 51.38 9.35
C ARG A 96 -36.09 52.39 8.50
N PRO A 97 -37.43 52.60 8.75
CA PRO A 97 -38.34 52.07 9.80
C PRO A 97 -39.65 51.39 9.29
N GLY A 98 -40.52 50.96 10.21
CA GLY A 98 -41.62 50.00 9.99
C GLY A 98 -43.05 50.55 9.90
N LEU A 99 -44.03 49.63 9.81
CA LEU A 99 -45.45 49.82 10.13
C LEU A 99 -46.10 48.47 10.56
N ARG A 100 -47.11 48.59 11.41
CA ARG A 100 -47.74 47.58 12.28
C ARG A 100 -48.76 46.70 11.55
N GLY A 101 -49.00 45.49 12.08
CA GLY A 101 -50.29 44.81 11.95
C GLY A 101 -50.23 43.29 11.97
N LEU A 102 -50.90 42.69 12.98
CA LEU A 102 -51.41 41.32 13.06
C LEU A 102 -50.48 40.22 13.60
N ARG A 103 -50.99 39.54 14.65
CA ARG A 103 -50.37 38.55 15.53
C ARG A 103 -50.09 37.22 14.81
N PRO A 104 -49.02 36.46 15.16
CA PRO A 104 -48.95 35.04 14.87
C PRO A 104 -49.28 34.18 16.10
N SER A 105 -50.10 33.17 15.84
CA SER A 105 -50.48 32.08 16.72
C SER A 105 -49.29 31.16 17.06
N ARG A 106 -49.41 30.50 18.22
CA ARG A 106 -48.43 29.59 18.84
C ARG A 106 -47.92 28.54 17.85
N ARG A 107 -46.60 28.48 17.61
CA ARG A 107 -45.94 27.30 17.03
C ARG A 107 -45.52 26.34 18.13
N ARG A 108 -46.13 25.14 18.11
CA ARG A 108 -45.74 23.96 18.88
C ARG A 108 -44.32 23.53 18.51
N THR A 109 -43.54 23.22 19.54
CA THR A 109 -42.33 22.42 19.50
C THR A 109 -42.65 21.00 19.00
N VAL A 110 -41.90 20.52 18.01
CA VAL A 110 -41.92 19.12 17.57
C VAL A 110 -40.73 18.43 18.23
N HIS A 111 -41.02 17.46 19.09
CA HIS A 111 -40.02 16.57 19.70
C HIS A 111 -39.59 15.47 18.72
N PRO A 112 -38.36 14.94 18.81
CA PRO A 112 -37.93 13.77 18.05
C PRO A 112 -38.68 12.50 18.50
N TRP A 113 -38.97 11.63 17.53
CA TRP A 113 -39.71 10.37 17.67
C TRP A 113 -38.96 9.36 18.58
N PRO A 114 -39.64 8.63 19.48
CA PRO A 114 -39.02 7.56 20.25
C PRO A 114 -38.83 6.29 19.39
N PRO A 115 -37.88 5.39 19.73
CA PRO A 115 -37.68 4.14 19.00
C PRO A 115 -38.84 3.16 19.23
N PRO A 116 -39.12 2.24 18.28
CA PRO A 116 -40.19 1.27 18.42
C PRO A 116 -39.87 0.17 19.46
N PRO A 117 -40.89 -0.46 20.07
CA PRO A 117 -40.71 -1.45 21.13
C PRO A 117 -40.14 -2.78 20.58
N ARG A 118 -39.26 -3.40 21.36
CA ARG A 118 -38.71 -4.75 21.12
C ARG A 118 -39.82 -5.79 21.24
N GLN A 119 -40.16 -6.47 20.14
CA GLN A 119 -40.98 -7.67 20.17
C GLN A 119 -40.08 -8.90 20.39
N ARG A 120 -40.43 -9.71 21.39
CA ARG A 120 -39.85 -11.05 21.61
C ARG A 120 -40.40 -12.02 20.56
N PRO A 121 -39.60 -12.96 20.01
CA PRO A 121 -40.14 -14.01 19.17
C PRO A 121 -40.87 -15.07 20.04
N PRO A 122 -41.91 -15.74 19.50
CA PRO A 122 -42.61 -16.82 20.21
C PRO A 122 -41.81 -18.13 20.21
N ALA A 123 -42.08 -18.95 21.21
CA ALA A 123 -41.50 -20.28 21.42
C ALA A 123 -42.39 -21.40 20.85
N GLY A 124 -41.74 -22.48 20.35
CA GLY A 124 -42.30 -23.80 20.02
C GLY A 124 -42.45 -24.06 18.51
N LEU A 125 -42.13 -25.22 17.91
CA LEU A 125 -41.75 -26.59 18.34
C LEU A 125 -41.09 -27.28 17.09
N PRO A 126 -40.58 -28.55 17.15
CA PRO A 126 -39.33 -28.94 16.50
C PRO A 126 -39.51 -29.54 15.10
N CYS A 127 -38.58 -29.24 14.20
CA CYS A 127 -38.44 -29.95 12.92
C CYS A 127 -37.37 -31.05 13.07
N ARG A 128 -37.80 -32.31 12.99
CA ARG A 128 -36.95 -33.50 12.88
C ARG A 128 -36.22 -33.46 11.53
N MET A 129 -34.89 -33.36 11.55
CA MET A 129 -34.04 -33.75 10.42
C MET A 129 -32.95 -34.69 10.95
N SER A 130 -32.92 -35.90 10.39
CA SER A 130 -31.91 -36.93 10.65
C SER A 130 -30.52 -36.48 10.20
N PRO A 131 -29.44 -36.76 10.95
CA PRO A 131 -28.08 -36.61 10.44
C PRO A 131 -27.57 -37.95 9.89
N ARG A 132 -27.25 -38.00 8.60
CA ARG A 132 -26.30 -38.98 8.05
C ARG A 132 -25.34 -38.26 7.11
N SER A 133 -24.21 -37.85 7.66
CA SER A 133 -22.93 -37.75 6.94
C SER A 133 -21.83 -37.57 7.98
N SER A 134 -20.99 -38.59 8.10
CA SER A 134 -19.85 -38.66 9.01
C SER A 134 -18.85 -37.52 8.74
N PRO A 135 -18.22 -36.95 9.77
CA PRO A 135 -17.10 -36.02 9.57
C PRO A 135 -15.89 -36.81 9.07
N MET A 136 -15.46 -36.52 7.84
CA MET A 136 -14.24 -37.03 7.25
C MET A 136 -13.05 -36.48 8.04
N THR A 137 -12.33 -37.37 8.71
CA THR A 137 -11.11 -37.06 9.46
C THR A 137 -10.02 -36.65 8.46
N PRO A 138 -9.29 -35.54 8.66
CA PRO A 138 -8.20 -35.20 7.76
C PRO A 138 -7.08 -36.27 7.87
N PRO A 139 -6.43 -36.64 6.76
CA PRO A 139 -5.37 -37.63 6.78
C PRO A 139 -4.17 -37.07 7.56
N LYS A 140 -3.68 -37.88 8.52
CA LYS A 140 -2.37 -37.68 9.13
C LYS A 140 -1.31 -38.06 8.10
N THR A 141 -0.67 -37.08 7.49
CA THR A 141 0.59 -37.25 6.76
C THR A 141 1.65 -36.29 7.29
N ALA A 142 2.87 -36.80 7.31
CA ALA A 142 3.97 -36.38 8.15
C ALA A 142 4.65 -35.06 7.70
N THR A 143 4.88 -34.22 8.70
CA THR A 143 6.05 -33.34 8.90
C THR A 143 6.50 -32.46 7.74
N THR A 144 5.80 -31.35 7.54
CA THR A 144 6.41 -30.09 7.10
C THR A 144 6.91 -29.35 8.33
N THR A 145 8.23 -29.16 8.45
CA THR A 145 8.85 -28.30 9.46
C THR A 145 8.60 -26.83 9.12
N ALA A 146 7.33 -26.41 9.14
CA ALA A 146 7.05 -25.14 9.77
C ALA A 146 7.38 -25.36 11.24
N LEU A 147 8.24 -24.54 11.84
CA LEU A 147 8.45 -24.58 13.28
C LEU A 147 7.06 -24.47 13.93
N ALA A 148 6.50 -25.62 14.34
CA ALA A 148 5.49 -25.72 15.37
C ALA A 148 6.19 -25.28 16.66
N THR A 149 6.59 -24.01 16.69
CA THR A 149 6.96 -23.32 17.90
C THR A 149 5.70 -23.41 18.70
N SER A 150 5.73 -24.18 19.79
CA SER A 150 4.65 -24.16 20.76
C SER A 150 4.30 -22.69 20.96
N THR A 151 3.05 -22.32 20.67
CA THR A 151 2.62 -20.92 20.73
C THR A 151 2.70 -20.38 22.16
N ALA A 152 2.83 -21.28 23.14
CA ALA A 152 3.11 -21.02 24.53
C ALA A 152 4.60 -20.82 24.86
N ALA A 153 5.54 -21.23 24.01
CA ALA A 153 6.97 -21.02 24.22
C ALA A 153 7.36 -19.55 24.01
N PRO A 154 8.43 -19.06 24.68
CA PRO A 154 8.98 -17.74 24.45
C PRO A 154 9.35 -17.49 22.99
N TYR A 155 8.87 -16.40 22.39
CA TYR A 155 9.20 -16.01 21.03
C TYR A 155 10.25 -14.87 21.04
N PRO A 156 11.46 -15.06 20.49
CA PRO A 156 12.54 -14.08 20.60
C PRO A 156 12.17 -12.68 20.08
N LEU A 157 11.48 -12.60 18.92
CA LEU A 157 11.08 -11.32 18.32
C LEU A 157 10.09 -10.53 19.19
N LEU A 158 9.40 -11.20 20.11
CA LEU A 158 8.43 -10.60 21.04
C LEU A 158 9.06 -10.39 22.44
N GLY A 159 10.39 -10.37 22.53
CA GLY A 159 11.11 -10.15 23.79
C GLY A 159 10.95 -11.30 24.78
N GLY A 160 10.77 -12.53 24.28
CA GLY A 160 10.50 -13.71 25.10
C GLY A 160 9.04 -13.88 25.51
N MET A 161 8.14 -12.96 25.10
CA MET A 161 6.70 -13.17 25.21
C MET A 161 6.28 -14.35 24.32
N SER A 162 5.35 -15.17 24.81
CA SER A 162 4.76 -16.23 23.99
C SER A 162 3.83 -15.65 22.93
N LEU A 163 3.70 -16.35 21.80
CA LEU A 163 2.80 -15.95 20.73
C LEU A 163 1.34 -15.90 21.21
N ASP A 164 0.92 -16.87 22.04
CA ASP A 164 -0.43 -16.89 22.60
C ASP A 164 -0.74 -15.63 23.41
N THR A 165 0.22 -15.15 24.19
CA THR A 165 0.07 -13.93 24.99
C THR A 165 -0.02 -12.72 24.09
N PHE A 166 0.83 -12.64 23.06
CA PHE A 166 0.76 -11.56 22.08
C PHE A 166 -0.59 -11.52 21.35
N LEU A 167 -1.07 -12.66 20.84
CA LEU A 167 -2.35 -12.74 20.13
C LEU A 167 -3.54 -12.45 21.04
N ARG A 168 -3.50 -12.94 22.29
CA ARG A 168 -4.56 -12.72 23.27
C ARG A 168 -4.63 -11.27 23.72
N GLU A 169 -3.51 -10.62 23.97
CA GLU A 169 -3.48 -9.36 24.70
C GLU A 169 -3.10 -8.14 23.85
N HIS A 170 -2.33 -8.32 22.77
CA HIS A 170 -1.78 -7.22 21.97
C HIS A 170 -2.36 -7.13 20.57
N TRP A 171 -2.36 -8.22 19.81
CA TRP A 171 -2.82 -8.23 18.42
C TRP A 171 -4.23 -7.66 18.30
N GLN A 172 -4.35 -6.54 17.57
CA GLN A 172 -5.54 -5.71 17.38
C GLN A 172 -6.18 -5.15 18.65
N LYS A 173 -5.41 -4.99 19.73
CA LYS A 173 -5.91 -4.59 21.05
C LYS A 173 -5.10 -3.45 21.66
N ARG A 174 -3.80 -3.67 21.92
CA ARG A 174 -2.97 -2.70 22.63
C ARG A 174 -1.54 -2.64 22.07
N PRO A 175 -0.89 -1.46 22.10
CA PRO A 175 0.52 -1.32 21.74
C PRO A 175 1.44 -2.27 22.51
N LEU A 176 2.59 -2.60 21.91
CA LEU A 176 3.65 -3.36 22.57
C LEU A 176 5.01 -2.79 22.18
N LEU A 177 5.80 -2.37 23.17
CA LEU A 177 7.21 -2.07 22.99
C LEU A 177 8.04 -3.31 23.33
N VAL A 178 8.87 -3.74 22.39
CA VAL A 178 9.84 -4.82 22.58
C VAL A 178 11.25 -4.25 22.46
N ARG A 179 12.03 -4.35 23.53
CA ARG A 179 13.44 -3.94 23.54
C ARG A 179 14.32 -5.05 22.97
N GLY A 180 15.24 -4.68 22.07
CA GLY A 180 16.16 -5.63 21.45
C GLY A 180 15.46 -6.80 20.74
N ALA A 181 14.32 -6.55 20.06
CA ALA A 181 13.60 -7.57 19.30
C ALA A 181 14.50 -8.26 18.26
N ILE A 182 15.39 -7.49 17.63
CA ILE A 182 16.46 -8.00 16.77
C ILE A 182 17.79 -7.41 17.25
N PRO A 183 18.53 -8.09 18.15
CA PRO A 183 19.80 -7.59 18.66
C PRO A 183 20.80 -7.33 17.53
N GLY A 184 21.49 -6.19 17.59
CA GLY A 184 22.53 -5.82 16.61
C GLY A 184 22.00 -5.50 15.20
N PHE A 185 20.71 -5.19 15.06
CA PHE A 185 20.13 -4.87 13.75
C PHE A 185 20.74 -3.59 13.14
N ALA A 186 21.61 -3.76 12.14
CA ALA A 186 22.33 -2.68 11.47
C ALA A 186 21.58 -2.09 10.26
N GLY A 187 20.36 -2.54 9.98
CA GLY A 187 19.60 -2.20 8.78
C GLY A 187 19.98 -3.04 7.55
N LEU A 188 19.17 -2.92 6.49
CA LEU A 188 19.32 -3.63 5.21
C LEU A 188 19.94 -2.75 4.11
N LEU A 189 19.83 -1.43 4.25
CA LEU A 189 20.24 -0.44 3.26
C LEU A 189 20.85 0.77 3.96
N SER A 190 21.83 1.40 3.31
CA SER A 190 22.30 2.75 3.63
C SER A 190 21.29 3.82 3.17
N ALA A 191 21.41 5.04 3.71
CA ALA A 191 20.57 6.17 3.30
C ALA A 191 20.65 6.45 1.79
N SER A 192 21.86 6.34 1.23
CA SER A 192 22.10 6.52 -0.20
C SER A 192 21.45 5.42 -1.05
N GLU A 193 21.49 4.16 -0.58
CA GLU A 193 20.83 3.05 -1.27
C GLU A 193 19.31 3.20 -1.26
N LEU A 194 18.73 3.55 -0.11
CA LEU A 194 17.30 3.78 0.01
C LEU A 194 16.85 4.96 -0.87
N LEU A 195 17.62 6.05 -0.92
CA LEU A 195 17.32 7.19 -1.78
C LEU A 195 17.42 6.83 -3.28
N ARG A 196 18.43 6.03 -3.68
CA ARG A 196 18.51 5.51 -5.06
C ARG A 196 17.30 4.66 -5.41
N LEU A 197 16.87 3.79 -4.51
CA LEU A 197 15.68 2.96 -4.69
C LEU A 197 14.42 3.84 -4.85
N ALA A 198 14.26 4.84 -3.98
CA ALA A 198 13.17 5.82 -4.02
C ALA A 198 13.13 6.64 -5.33
N GLY A 199 14.24 6.72 -6.06
CA GLY A 199 14.35 7.45 -7.32
C GLY A 199 13.91 6.67 -8.56
N ARG A 200 13.57 5.38 -8.44
CA ARG A 200 13.16 4.54 -9.59
C ARG A 200 11.70 4.77 -9.98
N ASP A 201 11.36 4.43 -11.22
CA ASP A 201 9.99 4.53 -11.77
C ASP A 201 9.07 3.41 -11.27
N ASP A 202 9.62 2.25 -10.96
CA ASP A 202 8.91 1.06 -10.50
C ASP A 202 8.75 0.98 -8.97
N VAL A 203 9.11 2.06 -8.24
CA VAL A 203 9.10 2.11 -6.78
C VAL A 203 8.16 3.20 -6.29
N VAL A 204 7.27 2.85 -5.37
CA VAL A 204 6.41 3.83 -4.69
C VAL A 204 7.17 4.46 -3.54
N ALA A 205 7.51 5.75 -3.70
CA ALA A 205 8.18 6.51 -2.66
C ALA A 205 7.58 7.91 -2.50
N ARG A 206 7.68 8.45 -1.30
CA ARG A 206 7.25 9.81 -0.97
C ARG A 206 8.21 10.47 0.03
N ALA A 207 8.23 11.79 0.04
CA ALA A 207 8.99 12.58 1.00
C ALA A 207 8.09 13.52 1.80
N VAL A 208 8.45 13.77 3.04
CA VAL A 208 7.80 14.74 3.92
C VAL A 208 8.85 15.67 4.53
N THR A 209 8.57 16.96 4.55
CA THR A 209 9.37 17.97 5.26
C THR A 209 8.66 18.43 6.52
N THR A 210 9.39 18.53 7.63
CA THR A 210 8.87 19.03 8.91
C THR A 210 9.28 20.48 9.12
N HIS A 211 8.29 21.38 9.24
CA HIS A 211 8.50 22.81 9.48
C HIS A 211 8.16 23.17 10.94
N PRO A 212 9.15 23.26 11.85
CA PRO A 212 8.88 23.52 13.28
C PRO A 212 8.43 24.96 13.56
N ALA A 213 8.96 25.94 12.81
CA ALA A 213 8.62 27.35 12.94
C ALA A 213 7.35 27.69 12.12
N SER A 214 6.22 27.08 12.50
CA SER A 214 4.94 27.24 11.81
C SER A 214 3.96 28.12 12.61
N ASN A 215 3.01 28.72 11.89
CA ASN A 215 1.85 29.41 12.48
C ASN A 215 0.68 28.46 12.77
N ALA A 216 0.81 27.16 12.49
CA ALA A 216 -0.21 26.18 12.81
C ALA A 216 -0.40 26.09 14.33
N ARG A 217 -1.65 25.90 14.72
CA ARG A 217 -2.05 25.78 16.12
C ARG A 217 -2.92 24.55 16.32
N ASP A 218 -2.75 23.91 17.47
CA ASP A 218 -3.69 22.90 17.96
C ASP A 218 -5.00 23.58 18.42
N ARG A 219 -5.99 22.80 18.85
CA ARG A 219 -7.27 23.38 19.32
C ARG A 219 -7.14 24.25 20.57
N ARG A 220 -6.05 24.10 21.32
CA ARG A 220 -5.75 24.92 22.51
C ARG A 220 -4.93 26.16 22.15
N GLY A 221 -4.70 26.44 20.86
CA GLY A 221 -3.95 27.59 20.40
C GLY A 221 -2.43 27.46 20.53
N ARG A 222 -1.89 26.29 20.92
CA ARG A 222 -0.45 26.06 21.05
C ARG A 222 0.16 25.86 19.67
N ARG A 223 1.34 26.45 19.44
CA ARG A 223 2.07 26.30 18.18
C ARG A 223 2.45 24.84 17.95
N ARG A 224 2.31 24.38 16.72
CA ARG A 224 2.70 23.02 16.28
C ARG A 224 3.47 23.07 14.95
N PRO A 225 4.30 22.05 14.62
CA PRO A 225 4.92 21.94 13.31
C PRO A 225 3.89 21.77 12.19
N ARG A 226 4.28 22.11 10.96
CA ARG A 226 3.57 21.71 9.73
C ARG A 226 4.34 20.64 8.97
N TYR A 227 3.62 19.81 8.24
CA TYR A 227 4.16 18.70 7.46
C TYR A 227 3.78 18.88 6.00
N ARG A 228 4.77 18.94 5.11
CA ARG A 228 4.53 19.12 3.68
C ARG A 228 4.96 17.89 2.91
N LEU A 229 4.07 17.39 2.06
CA LEU A 229 4.37 16.34 1.10
C LEU A 229 5.24 16.91 -0.03
N GLU A 230 6.34 16.23 -0.35
CA GLU A 230 7.26 16.59 -1.42
C GLU A 230 7.09 15.61 -2.59
N SER A 231 6.14 15.91 -3.47
CA SER A 231 5.70 14.98 -4.53
C SER A 231 6.65 14.86 -5.74
N GLU A 232 7.58 15.80 -5.94
CA GLU A 232 8.39 15.86 -7.18
C GLU A 232 9.91 15.80 -6.99
N ARG A 233 10.40 15.53 -5.76
CA ARG A 233 11.79 15.84 -5.44
C ARG A 233 12.73 14.66 -5.25
N LEU A 234 12.25 13.44 -5.01
CA LEU A 234 13.12 12.33 -4.57
C LEU A 234 14.30 12.01 -5.51
N ARG A 235 14.10 12.05 -6.84
CA ARG A 235 15.15 11.74 -7.83
C ARG A 235 16.33 12.70 -7.84
N ARG A 236 16.13 13.90 -7.30
CA ARG A 236 17.09 15.02 -7.38
C ARG A 236 17.49 15.54 -6.00
N VAL A 237 17.11 14.82 -4.94
CA VAL A 237 17.43 15.23 -3.59
C VAL A 237 18.87 14.88 -3.26
N ASP A 238 19.59 15.87 -2.76
CA ASP A 238 20.87 15.66 -2.10
C ASP A 238 20.63 15.35 -0.61
N LEU A 239 21.30 14.32 -0.08
CA LEU A 239 21.12 13.92 1.33
C LEU A 239 21.62 14.99 2.30
N GLY A 240 22.64 15.79 1.94
CA GLY A 240 23.11 16.91 2.75
C GLY A 240 22.02 17.98 2.91
N ALA A 241 21.39 18.38 1.79
CA ALA A 241 20.25 19.30 1.81
C ALA A 241 19.05 18.72 2.58
N ALA A 242 18.75 17.43 2.39
CA ALA A 242 17.67 16.75 3.10
C ALA A 242 17.86 16.77 4.63
N ARG A 243 19.10 16.59 5.10
CA ARG A 243 19.46 16.67 6.53
C ARG A 243 19.15 18.04 7.14
N GLN A 244 19.52 19.11 6.44
CA GLN A 244 19.31 20.48 6.93
C GLN A 244 17.81 20.86 6.98
N GLN A 245 17.00 20.26 6.13
CA GLN A 245 15.59 20.60 5.95
C GLN A 245 14.62 19.64 6.67
N ARG A 246 15.12 18.77 7.55
CA ARG A 246 14.29 17.83 8.36
C ARG A 246 13.39 16.93 7.52
N TRP A 247 13.96 16.38 6.44
CA TRP A 247 13.25 15.48 5.54
C TRP A 247 13.00 14.11 6.16
N THR A 248 11.96 13.45 5.67
CA THR A 248 11.72 12.01 5.83
C THR A 248 11.36 11.42 4.48
N PHE A 249 12.07 10.38 4.06
CA PHE A 249 11.73 9.57 2.87
C PHE A 249 11.02 8.31 3.33
N LEU A 250 10.04 7.85 2.56
CA LEU A 250 9.33 6.59 2.77
C LEU A 250 9.32 5.82 1.46
N VAL A 251 9.79 4.58 1.47
CA VAL A 251 9.84 3.69 0.30
C VAL A 251 9.03 2.45 0.63
N GLN A 252 7.96 2.20 -0.12
CA GLN A 252 7.06 1.06 0.08
C GLN A 252 7.52 -0.16 -0.73
N GLY A 253 7.06 -1.35 -0.33
CA GLY A 253 7.30 -2.59 -1.08
C GLY A 253 8.78 -2.96 -1.24
N VAL A 254 9.64 -2.65 -0.26
CA VAL A 254 11.10 -2.84 -0.41
C VAL A 254 11.46 -4.32 -0.61
N GLU A 255 10.68 -5.24 -0.07
CA GLU A 255 10.82 -6.69 -0.28
C GLU A 255 10.79 -7.12 -1.75
N GLN A 256 10.14 -6.34 -2.62
CA GLN A 256 10.08 -6.61 -4.06
C GLN A 256 11.40 -6.30 -4.78
N HIS A 257 12.27 -5.52 -4.16
CA HIS A 257 13.48 -4.98 -4.80
C HIS A 257 14.77 -5.40 -4.08
N VAL A 258 14.69 -5.78 -2.81
CA VAL A 258 15.84 -6.14 -1.97
C VAL A 258 15.62 -7.54 -1.39
N PRO A 259 16.38 -8.57 -1.83
CA PRO A 259 16.18 -9.94 -1.35
C PRO A 259 16.20 -10.08 0.18
N ALA A 260 17.12 -9.40 0.86
CA ALA A 260 17.23 -9.44 2.32
C ALA A 260 16.01 -8.84 3.06
N ALA A 261 15.16 -8.07 2.39
CA ALA A 261 13.91 -7.56 2.98
C ALA A 261 12.86 -8.67 3.11
N TRP A 262 12.85 -9.66 2.23
CA TRP A 262 12.02 -10.85 2.42
C TRP A 262 12.47 -11.68 3.63
N ASP A 263 13.77 -11.80 3.88
CA ASP A 263 14.29 -12.51 5.06
C ASP A 263 13.90 -11.80 6.37
N LEU A 264 13.77 -10.47 6.34
CA LEU A 264 13.23 -9.72 7.47
C LEU A 264 11.72 -9.97 7.66
N LEU A 265 10.92 -9.91 6.58
CA LEU A 265 9.49 -10.24 6.63
C LEU A 265 9.24 -11.69 7.07
N ALA A 266 10.09 -12.63 6.67
CA ALA A 266 10.07 -14.04 7.06
C ALA A 266 10.01 -14.26 8.58
N ARG A 267 10.61 -13.36 9.37
CA ARG A 267 10.61 -13.43 10.84
C ARG A 267 9.23 -13.21 11.46
N PHE A 268 8.29 -12.65 10.70
CA PHE A 268 6.91 -12.37 11.08
C PHE A 268 5.93 -13.45 10.60
N SER A 269 6.41 -14.56 10.05
CA SER A 269 5.62 -15.70 9.57
C SER A 269 4.82 -16.45 10.65
N PHE A 270 4.98 -16.08 11.92
CA PHE A 270 4.05 -16.48 12.99
C PHE A 270 2.65 -15.88 12.82
N LEU A 271 2.53 -14.84 11.99
CA LEU A 271 1.25 -14.33 11.48
C LEU A 271 1.06 -14.79 10.02
N PRO A 272 -0.19 -15.05 9.58
CA PRO A 272 -0.44 -15.53 8.23
C PRO A 272 0.05 -14.57 7.14
N TRP A 273 0.65 -15.10 6.07
CA TRP A 273 1.02 -14.33 4.87
C TRP A 273 -0.15 -13.52 4.28
N ALA A 274 -1.38 -14.04 4.44
CA ALA A 274 -2.61 -13.37 4.05
C ALA A 274 -2.86 -12.03 4.76
N ARG A 275 -2.19 -11.78 5.89
CA ARG A 275 -2.31 -10.55 6.68
C ARG A 275 -1.16 -9.59 6.47
N ILE A 276 -0.01 -10.00 5.96
CA ILE A 276 1.13 -9.10 5.74
C ILE A 276 0.88 -8.29 4.46
N ASP A 277 1.16 -6.99 4.47
CA ASP A 277 1.04 -6.15 3.28
C ASP A 277 2.39 -5.99 2.57
N ASP A 278 3.33 -5.29 3.20
CA ASP A 278 4.67 -5.02 2.69
C ASP A 278 5.67 -4.61 3.79
N LEU A 279 6.93 -4.43 3.38
CA LEU A 279 7.95 -3.74 4.16
C LEU A 279 8.16 -2.33 3.60
N MET A 280 7.73 -1.32 4.36
CA MET A 280 8.08 0.07 4.09
C MET A 280 9.32 0.46 4.92
N ILE A 281 10.31 1.07 4.29
CA ILE A 281 11.47 1.63 4.99
C ILE A 281 11.42 3.14 4.89
N SER A 282 11.57 3.79 6.04
CA SER A 282 11.77 5.24 6.11
C SER A 282 13.19 5.59 6.51
N TRP A 283 13.69 6.70 5.94
CA TRP A 283 14.86 7.42 6.44
C TRP A 283 14.40 8.79 6.91
N ALA A 284 14.94 9.30 8.01
CA ALA A 284 14.65 10.65 8.47
C ALA A 284 15.90 11.35 8.99
N ALA A 285 16.01 12.63 8.64
CA ALA A 285 16.95 13.56 9.24
C ALA A 285 16.55 13.89 10.69
N PRO A 286 17.48 14.39 11.54
CA PRO A 286 17.15 14.85 12.89
C PRO A 286 15.94 15.81 12.94
N GLY A 287 14.96 15.47 13.78
CA GLY A 287 13.68 16.16 13.93
C GLY A 287 12.72 16.01 12.74
N GLY A 288 13.03 15.14 11.78
CA GLY A 288 12.12 14.74 10.70
C GLY A 288 11.10 13.69 11.16
N GLY A 289 9.93 13.71 10.54
CA GLY A 289 8.89 12.72 10.70
C GLY A 289 7.71 13.00 9.78
N VAL A 290 6.68 12.17 9.90
CA VAL A 290 5.42 12.31 9.15
C VAL A 290 4.29 12.93 9.98
N GLY A 291 4.62 13.39 11.19
CA GLY A 291 3.69 14.00 12.12
C GLY A 291 2.80 13.02 12.89
N PRO A 292 1.96 13.52 13.81
CA PRO A 292 1.01 12.70 14.54
C PRO A 292 -0.10 12.23 13.61
N HIS A 293 -0.33 10.92 13.53
CA HIS A 293 -1.34 10.31 12.65
C HIS A 293 -1.92 9.03 13.26
N VAL A 294 -2.90 8.46 12.57
CA VAL A 294 -3.48 7.14 12.83
C VAL A 294 -3.43 6.33 11.54
N ASP A 295 -3.14 5.05 11.67
CA ASP A 295 -3.21 4.09 10.57
C ASP A 295 -4.40 3.16 10.79
N ASP A 296 -4.98 2.67 9.69
CA ASP A 296 -6.12 1.77 9.72
C ASP A 296 -5.70 0.28 9.74
N TYR A 297 -4.42 0.01 9.99
CA TYR A 297 -3.80 -1.31 9.96
C TYR A 297 -2.86 -1.56 11.14
N ASP A 298 -2.56 -2.84 11.39
CA ASP A 298 -1.52 -3.28 12.30
C ASP A 298 -0.13 -2.99 11.71
N VAL A 299 0.82 -2.55 12.54
CA VAL A 299 2.20 -2.32 12.10
C VAL A 299 3.20 -2.67 13.20
N PHE A 300 4.32 -3.28 12.81
CA PHE A 300 5.53 -3.32 13.64
C PHE A 300 6.55 -2.32 13.12
N LEU A 301 6.96 -1.40 13.97
CA LEU A 301 7.95 -0.36 13.72
C LEU A 301 9.28 -0.82 14.31
N LEU A 302 10.10 -1.49 13.50
CA LEU A 302 11.44 -1.91 13.88
C LEU A 302 12.43 -0.77 13.64
N GLN A 303 13.17 -0.40 14.67
CA GLN A 303 14.17 0.65 14.61
C GLN A 303 15.47 0.11 13.99
N GLY A 304 15.90 0.72 12.90
CA GLY A 304 17.21 0.49 12.28
C GLY A 304 18.28 1.44 12.86
N PRO A 305 19.33 1.75 12.10
CA PRO A 305 20.35 2.72 12.51
C PRO A 305 19.76 4.05 12.98
N GLY A 306 20.40 4.67 13.98
CA GLY A 306 19.95 5.91 14.62
C GLY A 306 18.81 5.69 15.61
N ARG A 307 18.33 6.78 16.23
CA ARG A 307 17.25 6.74 17.23
C ARG A 307 16.04 7.56 16.83
N ARG A 308 14.86 7.07 17.18
CA ARG A 308 13.57 7.75 16.97
C ARG A 308 12.79 7.79 18.27
N ARG A 309 12.25 8.96 18.59
CA ARG A 309 11.26 9.13 19.66
C ARG A 309 9.89 8.80 19.10
N TRP A 310 9.21 7.84 19.72
CA TRP A 310 7.84 7.47 19.44
C TRP A 310 6.96 7.88 20.60
N GLN A 311 5.97 8.71 20.30
CA GLN A 311 4.89 9.00 21.22
C GLN A 311 3.64 8.27 20.75
N VAL A 312 2.95 7.61 21.67
CA VAL A 312 1.66 6.95 21.41
C VAL A 312 0.58 7.70 22.17
N GLY A 313 -0.59 7.87 21.56
CA GLY A 313 -1.69 8.64 22.12
C GLY A 313 -2.96 7.83 22.30
N SER A 314 -3.96 8.46 22.94
CA SER A 314 -5.28 7.87 23.13
C SER A 314 -6.11 7.95 21.84
N PRO A 315 -6.78 6.86 21.41
CA PRO A 315 -7.68 6.87 20.25
C PRO A 315 -8.92 7.77 20.40
N ALA A 316 -9.26 8.21 21.62
CA ALA A 316 -10.45 9.01 21.86
C ALA A 316 -10.31 10.47 21.38
N GLY A 317 -11.31 10.96 20.64
CA GLY A 317 -11.38 12.37 20.23
C GLY A 317 -10.39 12.77 19.13
N VAL A 318 -9.84 11.79 18.39
CA VAL A 318 -8.93 12.00 17.27
C VAL A 318 -9.64 12.72 16.13
N THR A 319 -9.04 13.80 15.64
CA THR A 319 -9.55 14.54 14.48
C THR A 319 -8.40 15.02 13.61
N LEU A 320 -8.62 15.01 12.30
CA LEU A 320 -7.65 15.48 11.33
C LEU A 320 -7.59 17.01 11.29
N ASP A 321 -6.41 17.56 11.00
CA ASP A 321 -6.22 18.96 10.69
C ASP A 321 -6.61 19.18 9.21
N PRO A 322 -7.70 19.92 8.91
CA PRO A 322 -8.14 20.13 7.54
C PRO A 322 -7.17 21.02 6.73
N ASP A 323 -6.23 21.69 7.41
CA ASP A 323 -5.25 22.58 6.77
C ASP A 323 -3.95 21.86 6.39
N GLU A 324 -3.83 20.55 6.64
CA GLU A 324 -2.65 19.74 6.29
C GLU A 324 -2.95 18.88 5.05
N ASP A 325 -1.96 18.77 4.15
CA ASP A 325 -2.08 17.93 2.94
C ASP A 325 -2.01 16.42 3.26
N LEU A 326 -1.54 16.09 4.47
CA LEU A 326 -1.38 14.74 4.99
C LEU A 326 -2.46 14.46 6.05
N ARG A 327 -2.73 13.18 6.35
CA ARG A 327 -3.65 12.75 7.43
C ARG A 327 -3.04 13.02 8.82
N ILE A 328 -2.88 14.29 9.17
CA ILE A 328 -2.26 14.74 10.42
C ILE A 328 -3.34 15.02 11.45
N LEU A 329 -3.10 14.63 12.70
CA LEU A 329 -4.00 14.93 13.80
C LEU A 329 -3.89 16.40 14.23
N LYS A 330 -5.04 17.04 14.41
CA LYS A 330 -5.15 18.43 14.89
C LYS A 330 -4.62 18.57 16.31
N ASP A 331 -4.98 17.61 17.15
CA ASP A 331 -4.54 17.50 18.54
C ASP A 331 -3.89 16.13 18.73
N PHE A 332 -2.81 16.13 19.51
CA PHE A 332 -2.15 14.90 19.93
C PHE A 332 -1.81 15.00 21.41
N ARG A 333 -2.14 13.95 22.16
CA ARG A 333 -1.78 13.81 23.56
C ARG A 333 -1.13 12.45 23.73
N ALA A 334 0.17 12.47 24.02
CA ALA A 334 0.90 11.26 24.36
C ALA A 334 0.35 10.65 25.66
N THR A 335 0.06 9.37 25.62
CA THR A 335 -0.09 8.49 26.79
C THR A 335 1.24 7.83 27.12
N ASP A 336 2.03 7.54 26.09
CA ASP A 336 3.32 6.87 26.20
C ASP A 336 4.37 7.58 25.33
N ASP A 337 5.62 7.47 25.75
CA ASP A 337 6.75 8.19 25.15
C ASP A 337 8.03 7.39 25.31
N TRP A 338 8.56 6.91 24.18
CA TRP A 338 9.74 6.05 24.16
C TRP A 338 10.74 6.52 23.13
N THR A 339 12.02 6.44 23.47
CA THR A 339 13.10 6.46 22.47
C THR A 339 13.44 5.03 22.10
N LEU A 340 13.37 4.69 20.81
CA LEU A 340 13.79 3.40 20.28
C LEU A 340 15.23 3.48 19.78
N GLU A 341 15.99 2.42 20.07
CA GLU A 341 17.37 2.20 19.62
C GLU A 341 17.41 1.08 18.56
N PRO A 342 18.51 0.95 17.78
CA PRO A 342 18.62 -0.09 16.77
C PRO A 342 18.31 -1.49 17.31
N GLY A 343 17.34 -2.18 16.69
CA GLY A 343 16.86 -3.50 17.12
C GLY A 343 15.61 -3.47 18.00
N ASP A 344 15.23 -2.33 18.57
CA ASP A 344 13.95 -2.18 19.26
C ASP A 344 12.78 -2.19 18.29
N MET A 345 11.61 -2.64 18.75
CA MET A 345 10.41 -2.75 17.93
C MET A 345 9.17 -2.26 18.69
N LEU A 346 8.36 -1.43 18.03
CA LEU A 346 7.06 -0.98 18.54
C LEU A 346 5.93 -1.54 17.67
N TYR A 347 5.07 -2.36 18.25
CA TYR A 347 3.83 -2.80 17.63
C TYR A 347 2.69 -1.82 17.95
N LEU A 348 1.92 -1.44 16.93
CA LEU A 348 0.73 -0.62 17.04
C LEU A 348 -0.46 -1.29 16.34
N PRO A 349 -1.59 -1.47 17.04
CA PRO A 349 -2.83 -1.91 16.40
C PRO A 349 -3.52 -0.76 15.62
N PRO A 350 -4.50 -1.09 14.75
CA PRO A 350 -5.26 -0.09 14.00
C PRO A 350 -5.88 0.98 14.89
N GLY A 351 -5.89 2.22 14.39
CA GLY A 351 -6.56 3.36 15.03
C GLY A 351 -5.81 3.97 16.21
N VAL A 352 -4.63 3.46 16.58
CA VAL A 352 -3.81 4.04 17.66
C VAL A 352 -3.04 5.26 17.15
N PRO A 353 -3.26 6.45 17.73
CA PRO A 353 -2.48 7.64 17.41
C PRO A 353 -1.01 7.47 17.74
N HIS A 354 -0.13 7.85 16.81
CA HIS A 354 1.30 7.78 17.04
C HIS A 354 2.04 8.91 16.34
N TRP A 355 3.18 9.29 16.91
CA TRP A 355 4.02 10.36 16.42
C TRP A 355 5.50 10.01 16.58
N GLY A 356 6.14 9.67 15.46
CA GLY A 356 7.56 9.34 15.39
C GLY A 356 8.39 10.52 14.93
N THR A 357 9.29 11.01 15.79
CA THR A 357 10.24 12.08 15.47
C THR A 357 11.67 11.56 15.61
N ALA A 358 12.43 11.67 14.53
CA ALA A 358 13.84 11.31 14.51
C ALA A 358 14.62 12.14 15.53
N ILE A 359 15.39 11.49 16.41
CA ILE A 359 16.32 12.19 17.32
C ILE A 359 17.62 12.43 16.56
N ASP A 360 18.16 11.36 16.01
CA ASP A 360 19.32 11.37 15.13
C ASP A 360 18.88 11.14 13.68
N GLU A 361 19.82 11.19 12.73
CA GLU A 361 19.56 10.57 11.43
C GLU A 361 19.26 9.10 11.64
N CYS A 362 18.10 8.62 11.18
CA CYS A 362 17.67 7.28 11.49
C CYS A 362 16.87 6.60 10.37
N MET A 363 16.73 5.28 10.49
CA MET A 363 15.83 4.48 9.67
C MET A 363 14.81 3.72 10.52
N THR A 364 13.61 3.55 9.97
CA THR A 364 12.57 2.72 10.58
C THR A 364 11.99 1.79 9.52
N TYR A 365 11.88 0.51 9.89
CA TYR A 365 11.39 -0.60 9.08
C TYR A 365 9.98 -0.91 9.56
N SER A 366 8.99 -0.53 8.75
CA SER A 366 7.57 -0.69 9.04
C SER A 366 7.05 -1.95 8.36
N ILE A 367 6.81 -3.00 9.14
CA ILE A 367 6.16 -4.22 8.68
C ILE A 367 4.66 -4.00 8.78
N GLY A 368 4.04 -3.67 7.64
CA GLY A 368 2.62 -3.33 7.53
C GLY A 368 1.75 -4.57 7.33
N PHE A 369 0.52 -4.51 7.81
CA PHE A 369 -0.46 -5.57 7.66
C PHE A 369 -1.71 -5.08 6.92
N LEU A 370 -2.38 -5.98 6.21
CA LEU A 370 -3.63 -5.72 5.50
C LEU A 370 -4.79 -5.66 6.49
N ALA A 371 -5.53 -4.56 6.44
CA ALA A 371 -6.81 -4.40 7.12
C ALA A 371 -7.81 -3.71 6.18
N PRO A 372 -8.32 -4.43 5.15
CA PRO A 372 -9.27 -3.83 4.23
C PRO A 372 -10.57 -3.47 4.96
N ARG A 373 -11.08 -2.27 4.70
CA ARG A 373 -12.37 -1.80 5.23
C ARG A 373 -13.50 -2.69 4.70
N HIS A 374 -14.54 -2.90 5.50
CA HIS A 374 -15.72 -3.69 5.09
C HIS A 374 -16.35 -3.15 3.79
N GLU A 375 -16.44 -1.83 3.64
CA GLU A 375 -16.93 -1.20 2.41
C GLU A 375 -16.07 -1.56 1.18
N GLN A 376 -14.74 -1.51 1.32
CA GLN A 376 -13.82 -1.88 0.24
C GLN A 376 -13.95 -3.36 -0.12
N LEU A 377 -14.11 -4.24 0.87
CA LEU A 377 -14.35 -5.67 0.64
C LEU A 377 -15.64 -5.90 -0.15
N ALA A 378 -16.73 -5.24 0.26
CA ALA A 378 -18.02 -5.35 -0.42
C ALA A 378 -17.96 -4.85 -1.87
N GLN A 379 -17.37 -3.66 -2.09
CA GLN A 379 -17.20 -3.08 -3.43
C GLN A 379 -16.35 -3.97 -4.34
N ASN A 380 -15.19 -4.45 -3.85
CA ASN A 380 -14.32 -5.34 -4.60
C ASN A 380 -15.01 -6.69 -4.89
N PHE A 381 -15.80 -7.21 -3.95
CA PHE A 381 -16.52 -8.46 -4.15
C PHE A 381 -17.60 -8.33 -5.21
N LEU A 382 -18.38 -7.23 -5.20
CA LEU A 382 -19.37 -6.97 -6.26
C LEU A 382 -18.72 -6.80 -7.63
N ALA A 383 -17.56 -6.14 -7.70
CA ALA A 383 -16.78 -6.02 -8.93
C ALA A 383 -16.16 -7.36 -9.40
N PHE A 384 -15.90 -8.28 -8.48
CA PHE A 384 -15.49 -9.65 -8.79
C PHE A 384 -16.67 -10.48 -9.29
N LEU A 385 -17.83 -10.41 -8.61
CA LEU A 385 -19.04 -11.12 -9.01
C LEU A 385 -19.54 -10.71 -10.40
N SER A 386 -19.38 -9.44 -10.78
CA SER A 386 -19.78 -8.98 -12.12
C SER A 386 -18.98 -9.62 -13.27
N GLN A 387 -17.83 -10.24 -12.96
CA GLN A 387 -17.02 -11.00 -13.91
C GLN A 387 -17.41 -12.48 -13.98
N SER A 388 -18.35 -12.93 -13.15
CA SER A 388 -18.87 -14.29 -13.11
C SER A 388 -20.32 -14.33 -13.61
N PRO A 389 -20.57 -14.69 -14.89
CA PRO A 389 -21.92 -14.75 -15.44
C PRO A 389 -22.86 -15.67 -14.64
N ALA A 390 -22.32 -16.73 -14.02
CA ALA A 390 -23.08 -17.67 -13.21
C ALA A 390 -23.60 -17.08 -11.89
N ALA A 391 -23.06 -15.94 -11.43
CA ALA A 391 -23.47 -15.28 -10.20
C ALA A 391 -24.69 -14.38 -10.36
N SER A 392 -25.07 -14.05 -11.61
CA SER A 392 -26.18 -13.14 -11.91
C SER A 392 -27.39 -13.91 -12.45
N PRO A 393 -28.63 -13.54 -12.08
CA PRO A 393 -29.81 -14.10 -12.71
C PRO A 393 -29.81 -13.75 -14.20
N PRO A 394 -30.09 -14.71 -15.10
CA PRO A 394 -30.13 -14.43 -16.53
C PRO A 394 -31.35 -13.59 -16.88
N GLY A 395 -31.26 -12.82 -17.96
CA GLY A 395 -32.38 -12.05 -18.51
C GLY A 395 -32.05 -10.57 -18.70
N ILE A 396 -33.06 -9.82 -19.13
CA ILE A 396 -33.04 -8.36 -19.26
C ILE A 396 -34.17 -7.78 -18.41
N TYR A 397 -34.01 -6.55 -17.93
CA TYR A 397 -35.11 -5.84 -17.28
C TYR A 397 -36.32 -5.79 -18.24
N ALA A 398 -37.51 -6.10 -17.72
CA ALA A 398 -38.75 -6.10 -18.49
C ALA A 398 -39.94 -5.68 -17.61
N ASP A 399 -40.86 -4.94 -18.21
CA ASP A 399 -42.11 -4.45 -17.63
C ASP A 399 -43.23 -4.51 -18.70
N PRO A 400 -43.62 -5.71 -19.17
CA PRO A 400 -44.65 -5.86 -20.20
C PRO A 400 -46.02 -5.27 -19.79
N ASP A 401 -46.26 -5.16 -18.49
CA ASP A 401 -47.49 -4.60 -17.90
C ASP A 401 -47.39 -3.09 -17.58
N LEU A 402 -46.38 -2.39 -18.14
CA LEU A 402 -46.15 -0.95 -17.91
C LEU A 402 -47.39 -0.11 -18.25
N ARG A 403 -47.77 0.77 -17.33
CA ARG A 403 -48.90 1.69 -17.49
C ARG A 403 -48.42 3.09 -17.88
N ALA A 404 -49.29 3.85 -18.55
CA ALA A 404 -48.99 5.24 -18.90
C ALA A 404 -48.71 6.09 -17.65
N SER A 405 -47.59 6.81 -17.66
CA SER A 405 -47.19 7.66 -16.53
C SER A 405 -47.76 9.07 -16.67
N LEU A 406 -48.35 9.58 -15.59
CA LEU A 406 -48.74 10.99 -15.45
C LEU A 406 -47.54 11.89 -15.07
N HIS A 407 -46.46 11.28 -14.57
CA HIS A 407 -45.24 11.93 -14.13
C HIS A 407 -44.01 11.20 -14.70
N PRO A 408 -43.59 11.47 -15.95
CA PRO A 408 -42.52 10.71 -16.62
C PRO A 408 -41.14 10.73 -15.93
N GLY A 409 -40.92 11.64 -14.97
CA GLY A 409 -39.70 11.67 -14.16
C GLY A 409 -39.78 10.87 -12.85
N ALA A 410 -40.91 10.23 -12.56
CA ALA A 410 -41.08 9.41 -11.36
C ALA A 410 -40.42 8.04 -11.55
N VAL A 411 -39.71 7.58 -10.52
CA VAL A 411 -39.33 6.18 -10.35
C VAL A 411 -40.39 5.56 -9.47
N ASP A 412 -41.21 4.67 -10.02
CA ASP A 412 -42.28 4.03 -9.27
C ASP A 412 -41.76 2.87 -8.40
N ASP A 413 -42.55 2.52 -7.38
CA ASP A 413 -42.21 1.46 -6.43
C ASP A 413 -42.14 0.08 -7.11
N GLU A 414 -42.85 -0.13 -8.22
CA GLU A 414 -42.80 -1.38 -8.98
C GLU A 414 -41.44 -1.55 -9.68
N ALA A 415 -40.89 -0.48 -10.25
CA ALA A 415 -39.56 -0.47 -10.86
C ALA A 415 -38.48 -0.73 -9.81
N VAL A 416 -38.60 -0.13 -8.61
CA VAL A 416 -37.71 -0.42 -7.48
C VAL A 416 -37.82 -1.89 -7.08
N ALA A 417 -39.04 -2.42 -6.89
CA ALA A 417 -39.26 -3.81 -6.51
C ALA A 417 -38.71 -4.81 -7.54
N ARG A 418 -38.82 -4.52 -8.85
CA ARG A 418 -38.22 -5.32 -9.93
C ARG A 418 -36.69 -5.38 -9.79
N VAL A 419 -36.04 -4.23 -9.59
CA VAL A 419 -34.58 -4.19 -9.40
C VAL A 419 -34.15 -4.87 -8.10
N GLU A 420 -34.89 -4.69 -7.00
CA GLU A 420 -34.63 -5.40 -5.75
C GLU A 420 -34.71 -6.93 -5.91
N ALA A 421 -35.64 -7.43 -6.73
CA ALA A 421 -35.73 -8.86 -7.04
C ALA A 421 -34.49 -9.35 -7.81
N VAL A 422 -33.99 -8.57 -8.78
CA VAL A 422 -32.73 -8.87 -9.50
C VAL A 422 -31.55 -8.92 -8.52
N LEU A 423 -31.44 -7.93 -7.63
CA LEU A 423 -30.35 -7.86 -6.64
C LEU A 423 -30.42 -9.02 -5.63
N ARG A 424 -31.62 -9.41 -5.20
CA ARG A 424 -31.84 -10.59 -4.33
C ARG A 424 -31.52 -11.92 -5.03
N GLY A 425 -31.56 -11.95 -6.36
CA GLY A 425 -31.23 -13.11 -7.17
C GLY A 425 -29.73 -13.34 -7.37
N LEU A 426 -28.86 -12.46 -6.87
CA LEU A 426 -27.41 -12.68 -6.91
C LEU A 426 -27.05 -13.87 -6.02
N VAL A 427 -26.28 -14.82 -6.56
CA VAL A 427 -25.89 -16.05 -5.86
C VAL A 427 -24.38 -16.19 -5.79
N TRP A 428 -23.90 -16.65 -4.63
CA TRP A 428 -22.52 -17.04 -4.42
C TRP A 428 -22.45 -18.09 -3.32
N ASP A 429 -21.38 -18.87 -3.33
CA ASP A 429 -21.10 -19.88 -2.32
C ASP A 429 -19.76 -19.60 -1.60
N ARG A 430 -19.38 -20.52 -0.72
CA ARG A 430 -18.11 -20.42 0.02
C ARG A 430 -16.90 -20.44 -0.90
N GLU A 431 -16.98 -21.14 -2.02
CA GLU A 431 -15.88 -21.29 -2.96
C GLU A 431 -15.64 -20.03 -3.77
N THR A 432 -16.72 -19.35 -4.18
CA THR A 432 -16.72 -18.05 -4.82
C THR A 432 -16.05 -17.02 -3.91
N VAL A 433 -16.42 -16.99 -2.63
CA VAL A 433 -15.82 -16.09 -1.63
C VAL A 433 -14.35 -16.43 -1.38
N ALA A 434 -14.00 -17.71 -1.30
CA ALA A 434 -12.61 -18.13 -1.12
C ALA A 434 -11.74 -17.73 -2.32
N THR A 435 -12.25 -17.89 -3.53
CA THR A 435 -11.58 -17.49 -4.77
C THR A 435 -11.39 -15.99 -4.82
N PHE A 436 -12.44 -15.21 -4.54
CA PHE A 436 -12.35 -13.77 -4.41
C PHE A 436 -11.24 -13.36 -3.42
N LEU A 437 -11.25 -13.94 -2.21
CA LEU A 437 -10.29 -13.58 -1.17
C LEU A 437 -8.86 -13.89 -1.60
N GLY A 438 -8.60 -15.08 -2.14
CA GLY A 438 -7.28 -15.47 -2.62
C GLY A 438 -6.77 -14.55 -3.74
N ARG A 439 -7.64 -14.22 -4.71
CA ARG A 439 -7.31 -13.29 -5.79
C ARG A 439 -7.05 -11.87 -5.28
N LEU A 440 -7.89 -11.37 -4.37
CA LEU A 440 -7.73 -10.04 -3.78
C LEU A 440 -6.40 -9.90 -3.04
N LEU A 441 -6.02 -10.90 -2.25
CA LEU A 441 -4.84 -10.83 -1.38
C LEU A 441 -3.52 -11.08 -2.12
N THR A 442 -3.57 -11.76 -3.27
CA THR A 442 -2.38 -12.07 -4.06
C THR A 442 -2.25 -11.22 -5.31
N GLY A 443 -3.31 -10.53 -5.74
CA GLY A 443 -3.29 -9.64 -6.89
C GLY A 443 -2.17 -8.59 -6.80
N PRO A 444 -1.47 -8.30 -7.91
CA PRO A 444 -0.36 -7.36 -7.91
C PRO A 444 -0.83 -5.95 -7.55
N LYS A 445 0.01 -5.25 -6.78
CA LYS A 445 -0.19 -3.81 -6.55
C LYS A 445 -0.05 -3.07 -7.89
N PRO A 446 -0.72 -1.92 -8.10
CA PRO A 446 -0.63 -1.18 -9.37
C PRO A 446 0.79 -0.78 -9.80
N SER A 447 1.71 -0.63 -8.85
CA SER A 447 3.13 -0.35 -9.10
C SER A 447 3.97 -1.59 -9.44
N THR A 448 3.45 -2.79 -9.19
CA THR A 448 4.15 -4.04 -9.45
C THR A 448 4.00 -4.41 -10.93
N SER A 449 5.12 -4.71 -11.57
CA SER A 449 5.15 -5.22 -12.95
C SER A 449 6.00 -6.48 -13.03
N PHE A 450 5.51 -7.47 -13.78
CA PHE A 450 6.26 -8.68 -14.09
C PHE A 450 6.82 -8.55 -15.51
N ALA A 451 8.14 -8.61 -15.64
CA ALA A 451 8.79 -8.65 -16.93
C ALA A 451 9.07 -10.13 -17.29
N PRO A 452 8.63 -10.62 -18.47
CA PRO A 452 8.98 -11.96 -18.89
C PRO A 452 10.51 -12.08 -19.05
N PRO A 453 11.07 -13.29 -18.88
CA PRO A 453 12.48 -13.53 -19.15
C PRO A 453 12.84 -13.08 -20.57
N ARG A 454 14.02 -12.45 -20.75
CA ARG A 454 14.49 -12.01 -22.08
C ARG A 454 14.57 -13.15 -23.10
N ARG A 455 14.78 -14.38 -22.61
CA ARG A 455 14.76 -15.61 -23.38
C ARG A 455 13.85 -16.59 -22.65
N PRO A 456 12.54 -16.60 -22.94
CA PRO A 456 11.64 -17.59 -22.36
C PRO A 456 12.10 -18.98 -22.81
N LEU A 457 12.08 -19.94 -21.90
CA LEU A 457 12.36 -21.33 -22.22
C LEU A 457 11.09 -21.95 -22.83
N GLY A 458 11.23 -22.75 -23.88
CA GLY A 458 10.17 -23.68 -24.27
C GLY A 458 10.00 -24.77 -23.21
N LEU A 459 8.88 -25.50 -23.25
CA LEU A 459 8.53 -26.49 -22.21
C LEU A 459 9.65 -27.54 -21.99
N ASP A 460 10.19 -28.13 -23.06
CA ASP A 460 11.27 -29.14 -22.94
C ASP A 460 12.55 -28.57 -22.32
N ALA A 461 12.91 -27.34 -22.72
CA ALA A 461 14.08 -26.66 -22.18
C ALA A 461 13.88 -26.26 -20.71
N PHE A 462 12.64 -25.90 -20.33
CA PHE A 462 12.25 -25.62 -18.95
C PHE A 462 12.33 -26.89 -18.12
N ALA A 463 11.75 -28.01 -18.57
CA ALA A 463 11.82 -29.32 -17.91
C ALA A 463 13.27 -29.77 -17.68
N ALA A 464 14.11 -29.70 -18.71
CA ALA A 464 15.52 -30.05 -18.62
C ALA A 464 16.32 -29.12 -17.70
N THR A 465 15.90 -27.85 -17.56
CA THR A 465 16.50 -26.89 -16.62
C THR A 465 16.05 -27.19 -15.19
N LEU A 466 14.76 -27.44 -14.98
CA LEU A 466 14.17 -27.78 -13.69
C LEU A 466 14.79 -29.04 -13.09
N ALA A 467 15.01 -30.08 -13.92
CA ALA A 467 15.62 -31.34 -13.49
C ALA A 467 17.09 -31.20 -13.04
N ARG A 468 17.80 -30.17 -13.51
CA ARG A 468 19.22 -29.90 -13.18
C ARG A 468 19.40 -28.75 -12.21
N ALA A 469 18.36 -27.96 -11.97
CA ALA A 469 18.40 -26.87 -11.02
C ALA A 469 18.47 -27.44 -9.60
N GLY A 470 19.28 -26.83 -8.73
CA GLY A 470 19.31 -27.20 -7.32
C GLY A 470 18.19 -26.56 -6.51
N THR A 471 17.51 -25.54 -7.05
CA THR A 471 16.52 -24.77 -6.30
C THR A 471 15.56 -24.02 -7.23
N LEU A 472 14.28 -23.96 -6.84
CA LEU A 472 13.26 -23.08 -7.41
C LEU A 472 12.97 -21.94 -6.43
N THR A 473 12.76 -20.72 -6.93
CA THR A 473 12.51 -19.54 -6.07
C THR A 473 11.45 -18.65 -6.71
N LEU A 474 10.49 -18.18 -5.90
CA LEU A 474 9.47 -17.24 -6.35
C LEU A 474 10.11 -15.89 -6.69
N GLY A 475 9.64 -15.27 -7.78
CA GLY A 475 10.01 -13.90 -8.15
C GLY A 475 9.76 -12.93 -6.99
N ALA A 476 10.61 -11.92 -6.82
CA ALA A 476 10.59 -11.04 -5.65
C ALA A 476 9.23 -10.37 -5.39
N SER A 477 8.52 -9.98 -6.46
CA SER A 477 7.19 -9.39 -6.39
C SER A 477 6.04 -10.40 -6.32
N THR A 478 6.32 -11.70 -6.46
CA THR A 478 5.28 -12.73 -6.46
C THR A 478 4.66 -12.86 -5.07
N ARG A 479 3.33 -12.77 -5.02
CA ARG A 479 2.52 -13.12 -3.84
C ARG A 479 1.79 -14.42 -4.13
N ALA A 480 1.92 -15.37 -3.21
CA ALA A 480 1.25 -16.66 -3.29
C ALA A 480 0.52 -16.94 -1.96
N LEU A 481 -0.66 -17.55 -2.06
CA LEU A 481 -1.43 -18.09 -0.94
C LEU A 481 -2.12 -19.37 -1.43
N PHE A 482 -2.58 -20.23 -0.52
CA PHE A 482 -3.31 -21.43 -0.91
C PHE A 482 -4.45 -21.77 0.04
N ARG A 483 -5.39 -22.58 -0.46
CA ARG A 483 -6.47 -23.19 0.31
C ARG A 483 -6.71 -24.60 -0.24
N GLY A 484 -6.33 -25.62 0.52
CA GLY A 484 -6.39 -27.00 0.03
C GLY A 484 -5.45 -27.19 -1.15
N ASP A 485 -5.99 -27.67 -2.27
CA ASP A 485 -5.29 -27.90 -3.54
C ASP A 485 -5.26 -26.66 -4.46
N ARG A 486 -5.85 -25.53 -4.05
CA ARG A 486 -5.91 -24.31 -4.85
C ARG A 486 -4.91 -23.27 -4.38
N PHE A 487 -4.05 -22.86 -5.30
CA PHE A 487 -3.08 -21.81 -5.16
C PHE A 487 -3.58 -20.54 -5.83
N PHE A 488 -3.33 -19.41 -5.17
CA PHE A 488 -3.56 -18.08 -5.66
C PHE A 488 -2.20 -17.46 -5.88
N VAL A 489 -1.80 -17.21 -7.11
CA VAL A 489 -0.48 -16.66 -7.46
C VAL A 489 -0.70 -15.40 -8.27
N ASN A 490 -0.33 -14.25 -7.73
CA ASN A 490 -0.50 -12.95 -8.39
C ASN A 490 -1.96 -12.68 -8.85
N GLY A 491 -2.96 -13.21 -8.15
CA GLY A 491 -4.37 -13.09 -8.54
C GLY A 491 -4.88 -14.20 -9.47
N GLU A 492 -4.01 -15.07 -9.97
CA GLU A 492 -4.41 -16.25 -10.76
C GLU A 492 -4.66 -17.46 -9.88
N VAL A 493 -5.49 -18.39 -10.36
CA VAL A 493 -5.84 -19.62 -9.64
C VAL A 493 -5.20 -20.81 -10.34
N VAL A 494 -4.47 -21.62 -9.57
CA VAL A 494 -3.87 -22.86 -10.04
C VAL A 494 -4.26 -24.00 -9.09
N ALA A 495 -4.74 -25.10 -9.66
CA ALA A 495 -4.97 -26.32 -8.91
C ALA A 495 -3.70 -27.18 -8.94
N ALA A 496 -3.36 -27.83 -7.82
CA ALA A 496 -2.22 -28.71 -7.74
C ALA A 496 -2.51 -29.91 -6.84
N GLY A 497 -2.10 -31.09 -7.29
CA GLY A 497 -2.14 -32.34 -6.54
C GLY A 497 -0.76 -32.98 -6.42
N GLY A 498 -0.67 -34.07 -5.67
CA GLY A 498 0.54 -34.90 -5.57
C GLY A 498 1.80 -34.10 -5.24
N ALA A 499 2.87 -34.35 -5.99
CA ALA A 499 4.16 -33.70 -5.77
C ALA A 499 4.16 -32.19 -6.08
N LEU A 500 3.29 -31.72 -6.99
CA LEU A 500 3.16 -30.30 -7.27
C LEU A 500 2.56 -29.54 -6.08
N LEU A 501 1.59 -30.15 -5.38
CA LEU A 501 1.01 -29.59 -4.15
C LEU A 501 2.11 -29.31 -3.11
N ASP A 502 2.92 -30.33 -2.78
CA ASP A 502 3.99 -30.21 -1.78
C ASP A 502 5.04 -29.16 -2.17
N LEU A 503 5.39 -29.11 -3.46
CA LEU A 503 6.31 -28.12 -4.01
C LEU A 503 5.75 -26.69 -3.88
N LEU A 504 4.49 -26.48 -4.27
CA LEU A 504 3.86 -25.16 -4.22
C LEU A 504 3.54 -24.71 -2.79
N VAL A 505 3.20 -25.62 -1.86
CA VAL A 505 3.11 -25.30 -0.42
C VAL A 505 4.46 -24.79 0.07
N THR A 506 5.54 -25.53 -0.20
CA THR A 506 6.90 -25.14 0.20
C THR A 506 7.27 -23.77 -0.39
N LEU A 507 7.07 -23.58 -1.70
CA LEU A 507 7.33 -22.29 -2.35
C LEU A 507 6.48 -21.15 -1.77
N THR A 508 5.22 -21.41 -1.41
CA THR A 508 4.36 -20.38 -0.85
C THR A 508 4.80 -19.99 0.56
N ASP A 509 5.19 -20.96 1.38
CA ASP A 509 5.57 -20.73 2.77
C ASP A 509 6.97 -20.13 2.92
N THR A 510 7.94 -20.59 2.11
CA THR A 510 9.36 -20.24 2.27
C THR A 510 9.94 -19.46 1.09
N ARG A 511 9.16 -19.26 0.02
CA ARG A 511 9.58 -18.67 -1.27
C ARG A 511 10.59 -19.49 -2.05
N ARG A 512 11.07 -20.61 -1.52
CA ARG A 512 12.18 -21.38 -2.08
C ARG A 512 12.04 -22.87 -1.82
N ALA A 513 12.15 -23.69 -2.85
CA ALA A 513 12.08 -25.14 -2.72
C ALA A 513 13.30 -25.81 -3.34
N ALA A 514 13.82 -26.82 -2.66
CA ALA A 514 14.91 -27.66 -3.16
C ALA A 514 14.45 -28.47 -4.37
N LEU A 515 15.36 -28.69 -5.31
CA LEU A 515 15.17 -29.49 -6.52
C LEU A 515 16.30 -30.53 -6.63
N PRO A 516 16.10 -31.63 -7.39
CA PRO A 516 14.92 -31.95 -8.21
C PRO A 516 13.74 -32.52 -7.40
N VAL A 517 12.53 -32.30 -7.91
CA VAL A 517 11.30 -32.97 -7.45
C VAL A 517 10.74 -33.77 -8.63
N ARG A 518 10.22 -34.97 -8.37
CA ARG A 518 9.57 -35.79 -9.42
C ARG A 518 8.19 -35.22 -9.69
N LEU A 519 8.02 -34.63 -10.86
CA LEU A 519 6.77 -34.04 -11.34
C LEU A 519 6.31 -34.77 -12.60
N SER A 520 5.00 -34.82 -12.83
CA SER A 520 4.45 -35.28 -14.12
C SER A 520 4.67 -34.22 -15.21
N ASP A 521 4.53 -34.60 -16.48
CA ASP A 521 4.64 -33.65 -17.60
C ASP A 521 3.60 -32.52 -17.50
N ASP A 522 2.38 -32.83 -17.03
CA ASP A 522 1.31 -31.85 -16.79
C ASP A 522 1.66 -30.89 -15.65
N ASP A 523 2.30 -31.38 -14.58
CA ASP A 523 2.77 -30.53 -13.47
C ASP A 523 3.88 -29.59 -13.93
N VAL A 524 4.80 -30.09 -14.77
CA VAL A 524 5.88 -29.28 -15.37
C VAL A 524 5.29 -28.21 -16.30
N ALA A 525 4.29 -28.57 -17.11
CA ALA A 525 3.57 -27.62 -17.96
C ALA A 525 2.83 -26.56 -17.13
N THR A 526 2.23 -26.95 -16.01
CA THR A 526 1.57 -26.03 -15.06
C THR A 526 2.58 -25.04 -14.48
N LEU A 527 3.75 -25.50 -14.02
CA LEU A 527 4.82 -24.62 -13.53
C LEU A 527 5.41 -23.72 -14.60
N HIS A 528 5.45 -24.16 -15.86
CA HIS A 528 5.94 -23.37 -16.99
C HIS A 528 4.97 -22.23 -17.35
N GLY A 529 3.67 -22.44 -17.16
CA GLY A 529 2.63 -21.45 -17.43
C GLY A 529 2.42 -20.41 -16.32
N LEU A 530 2.96 -20.66 -15.12
CA LEU A 530 2.98 -19.74 -13.97
C LEU A 530 4.06 -18.67 -14.12
#